data_AF-A0A7S1UX04-F1
#
_entry.id   AF-A0A7S1UX04-F1
#
_cell.length_a   1.000
_cell.length_b   1.000
_cell.length_c   1.000
_cell.angle_alpha   90.00
_cell.angle_beta   90.00
_cell.angle_gamma   90.00
#
_symmetry.space_group_name_H-M   'P 1'
#
loop_
_entity.id
_entity.type
_entity.pdbx_description
1 polymer ?
#
loop_
_entity_poly.entity_id
_entity_poly.type
_entity_poly.pdbx_seq_one_letter_code
_entity_poly.pdbx_strand_id
1 'polypeptide(L)'
;RGLMFHRFLLATADSDEGVAQLAEMTLCGPLLNKFPRLFMNNFVESLFVLNRCTAHPIYRVVEGAGSDMGATVGFDGIHLDNGDTGQAKRMEMYKMMISNFSDEQKMAVTGRLAKEVLGAAVDSGGDLGRVSRRKAMAEGTKRSVKEESAYAVLSDALRVLASPLLRVGRATAKNDEEDVVDPKSNVRTNV
;
A
#
# COMPACT_ATOMS: atom_id res chain seq x y z
N ARG A 1 17.01 0.79 -4.89
CA ARG A 1 16.79 0.64 -3.43
C ARG A 1 15.39 0.13 -3.03
N GLY A 2 14.42 -0.07 -3.95
CA GLY A 2 13.07 -0.57 -3.60
C GLY A 2 12.83 -2.09 -3.72
N LEU A 3 13.70 -2.85 -4.40
CA LEU A 3 13.47 -4.28 -4.69
C LEU A 3 13.33 -5.15 -3.43
N MET A 4 14.17 -4.94 -2.42
CA MET A 4 14.13 -5.74 -1.18
C MET A 4 12.83 -5.53 -0.41
N PHE A 5 12.37 -4.28 -0.28
CA PHE A 5 11.10 -3.98 0.38
C PHE A 5 9.94 -4.77 -0.25
N HIS A 6 9.81 -4.74 -1.58
CA HIS A 6 8.72 -5.43 -2.27
C HIS A 6 8.82 -6.96 -2.16
N ARG A 7 10.04 -7.54 -2.04
CA ARG A 7 10.20 -8.98 -1.78
C ARG A 7 9.69 -9.35 -0.38
N PHE A 8 10.06 -8.58 0.64
CA PHE A 8 9.53 -8.79 2.00
C PHE A 8 8.02 -8.57 2.04
N LEU A 9 7.51 -7.57 1.33
CA LEU A 9 6.07 -7.30 1.27
C LEU A 9 5.32 -8.47 0.62
N LEU A 10 5.83 -9.03 -0.48
CA LEU A 10 5.24 -10.21 -1.09
C LEU A 10 5.26 -11.42 -0.15
N ALA A 11 6.36 -11.60 0.60
CA ALA A 11 6.51 -12.68 1.56
C ALA A 11 5.49 -12.63 2.71
N THR A 12 4.87 -11.48 3.02
CA THR A 12 3.78 -11.43 4.02
C THR A 12 2.51 -12.16 3.57
N ALA A 13 2.42 -12.58 2.31
CA ALA A 13 1.31 -13.41 1.80
C ALA A 13 1.79 -14.76 1.25
N ASP A 14 2.92 -15.24 1.78
CA ASP A 14 3.42 -16.59 1.51
C ASP A 14 2.40 -17.66 1.96
N SER A 15 2.45 -18.83 1.33
CA SER A 15 1.66 -19.99 1.73
C SER A 15 2.15 -20.60 3.04
N ASP A 16 3.44 -20.46 3.35
CA ASP A 16 4.00 -20.86 4.63
C ASP A 16 3.75 -19.76 5.66
N GLU A 17 2.98 -20.09 6.71
CA GLU A 17 2.59 -19.14 7.74
C GLU A 17 3.80 -18.62 8.54
N GLY A 18 4.83 -19.45 8.75
CA GLY A 18 6.06 -19.04 9.43
C GLY A 18 6.83 -17.99 8.62
N VAL A 19 6.91 -18.17 7.31
CA VAL A 19 7.51 -17.18 6.39
C VAL A 19 6.69 -15.89 6.39
N ALA A 20 5.36 -15.98 6.30
CA ALA A 20 4.48 -14.82 6.29
C ALA A 20 4.58 -14.00 7.58
N GLN A 21 4.49 -14.66 8.74
CA GLN A 21 4.62 -14.02 10.05
C GLN A 21 6.02 -13.40 10.23
N LEU A 22 7.08 -14.10 9.85
CA LEU A 22 8.45 -13.57 9.96
C LEU A 22 8.63 -12.33 9.08
N ALA A 23 8.10 -12.34 7.86
CA ALA A 23 8.17 -11.20 6.96
C ALA A 23 7.42 -9.99 7.51
N GLU A 24 6.20 -10.18 8.03
CA GLU A 24 5.40 -9.13 8.65
C GLU A 24 6.08 -8.57 9.90
N MET A 25 6.54 -9.43 10.82
CA MET A 25 7.27 -9.01 12.02
C MET A 25 8.56 -8.25 11.69
N THR A 26 9.26 -8.66 10.64
CA THR A 26 10.49 -7.98 10.19
C THR A 26 10.18 -6.61 9.61
N LEU A 27 9.14 -6.51 8.78
CA LEU A 27 8.72 -5.25 8.16
C LEU A 27 8.18 -4.26 9.19
N CYS A 28 7.19 -4.67 9.99
CA CYS A 28 6.53 -3.81 10.96
C CYS A 28 7.37 -3.53 12.21
N GLY A 29 8.36 -4.38 12.50
CA GLY A 29 9.27 -4.21 13.64
C GLY A 29 10.59 -3.54 13.23
N PRO A 30 11.71 -4.28 13.15
CA PRO A 30 13.05 -3.70 12.98
C PRO A 30 13.19 -2.77 11.77
N LEU A 31 12.60 -3.11 10.62
CA LEU A 31 12.73 -2.32 9.40
C LEU A 31 11.97 -1.00 9.48
N LEU A 32 10.72 -1.02 9.95
CA LEU A 32 9.95 0.20 10.12
C LEU A 32 10.54 1.10 11.22
N ASN A 33 11.03 0.51 12.32
CA ASN A 33 11.71 1.26 13.38
C ASN A 33 12.97 1.97 12.87
N LYS A 34 13.78 1.29 12.05
CA LYS A 34 14.99 1.87 11.46
C LYS A 34 14.67 2.88 10.34
N PHE A 35 13.56 2.68 9.64
CA PHE A 35 13.14 3.52 8.52
C PHE A 35 11.65 3.90 8.66
N PRO A 36 11.29 4.89 9.50
CA PRO A 36 9.89 5.20 9.84
C PRO A 36 8.99 5.60 8.66
N ARG A 37 9.60 5.97 7.53
CA ARG A 37 8.88 6.31 6.29
C ARG A 37 8.87 5.17 5.27
N LEU A 38 9.32 3.97 5.64
CA LEU A 38 9.48 2.82 4.73
C LEU A 38 8.20 2.54 3.96
N PHE A 39 7.08 2.34 4.66
CA PHE A 39 5.80 2.06 4.03
C PHE A 39 5.32 3.22 3.17
N MET A 40 5.27 4.45 3.71
CA MET A 40 4.76 5.60 2.96
C MET A 40 5.58 5.87 1.68
N ASN A 41 6.91 5.73 1.74
CA ASN A 41 7.77 5.98 0.60
C ASN A 41 7.52 4.98 -0.53
N ASN A 42 7.28 3.70 -0.20
CA ASN A 42 7.10 2.62 -1.18
C ASN A 42 5.61 2.32 -1.49
N PHE A 43 4.66 2.98 -0.84
CA PHE A 43 3.24 2.60 -0.93
C PHE A 43 2.70 2.66 -2.35
N VAL A 44 2.85 3.81 -3.03
CA VAL A 44 2.36 3.98 -4.41
C VAL A 44 3.08 3.03 -5.37
N GLU A 45 4.40 2.85 -5.20
CA GLU A 45 5.19 1.91 -5.99
C GLU A 45 4.65 0.47 -5.86
N SER A 46 4.22 0.08 -4.66
CA SER A 46 3.68 -1.25 -4.37
C SER A 46 2.40 -1.54 -5.15
N LEU A 47 1.58 -0.52 -5.47
CA LEU A 47 0.41 -0.71 -6.33
C LEU A 47 0.84 -1.19 -7.72
N PHE A 48 1.86 -0.58 -8.30
CA PHE A 48 2.34 -0.93 -9.63
C PHE A 48 3.11 -2.25 -9.64
N VAL A 49 3.98 -2.47 -8.65
CA VAL A 49 4.82 -3.69 -8.56
C VAL A 49 3.95 -4.93 -8.36
N LEU A 50 3.05 -4.92 -7.37
CA LEU A 50 2.24 -6.09 -7.03
C LEU A 50 1.22 -6.45 -8.13
N ASN A 51 0.80 -5.48 -8.96
CA ASN A 51 -0.07 -5.69 -10.11
C ASN A 51 0.70 -5.94 -11.43
N ARG A 52 2.03 -5.98 -11.39
CA ARG A 52 2.91 -6.09 -12.58
C ARG A 52 2.62 -5.02 -13.65
N CYS A 53 2.32 -3.79 -13.22
CA CYS A 53 2.08 -2.68 -14.12
C CYS A 53 3.38 -1.92 -14.40
N THR A 54 4.03 -2.25 -15.52
CA THR A 54 5.33 -1.67 -15.93
C THR A 54 5.25 -0.22 -16.40
N ALA A 55 4.06 0.40 -16.35
CA ALA A 55 3.86 1.81 -16.71
C ALA A 55 4.52 2.77 -15.70
N HIS A 56 4.86 2.30 -14.50
CA HIS A 56 5.46 3.12 -13.46
C HIS A 56 6.97 3.39 -13.70
N PRO A 57 7.47 4.62 -13.46
CA PRO A 57 8.88 4.97 -13.65
C PRO A 57 9.88 4.07 -12.91
N ILE A 58 9.45 3.41 -11.81
CA ILE A 58 10.30 2.47 -11.05
C ILE A 58 10.88 1.34 -11.91
N TYR A 59 10.14 0.87 -12.93
CA TYR A 59 10.61 -0.17 -13.83
C TYR A 59 11.74 0.34 -14.74
N ARG A 60 11.66 1.59 -15.20
CA ARG A 60 12.71 2.22 -16.02
C ARG A 60 14.01 2.41 -15.23
N VAL A 61 13.89 2.71 -13.94
CA VAL A 61 15.05 2.87 -13.03
C VAL A 61 15.76 1.52 -12.79
N VAL A 62 15.00 0.43 -12.66
CA VAL A 62 15.57 -0.91 -12.48
C VAL A 62 16.18 -1.45 -13.78
N GLU A 63 15.56 -1.18 -14.93
CA GLU A 63 16.11 -1.50 -16.26
C GLU A 63 17.40 -0.72 -16.55
N GLY A 64 17.46 0.57 -16.18
CA GLY A 64 18.63 1.42 -16.41
C GLY A 64 19.82 1.16 -15.47
N ALA A 65 19.60 0.52 -14.32
CA ALA A 65 20.65 0.19 -13.36
C ALA A 65 21.38 -1.14 -13.64
N GLY A 66 20.99 -1.85 -14.71
CA GLY A 66 21.36 -3.24 -14.97
C GLY A 66 22.61 -3.50 -15.82
N SER A 67 23.51 -2.53 -16.04
CA SER A 67 24.63 -2.71 -16.97
C SER A 67 25.98 -3.12 -16.38
N ASP A 68 26.15 -3.29 -15.05
CA ASP A 68 27.50 -3.47 -14.48
C ASP A 68 27.73 -4.65 -13.50
N MET A 69 26.71 -5.42 -13.10
CA MET A 69 26.92 -6.60 -12.24
C MET A 69 25.92 -7.74 -12.49
N GLY A 70 26.29 -8.69 -13.35
CA GLY A 70 26.19 -10.16 -13.19
C GLY A 70 24.87 -10.89 -12.89
N ALA A 71 23.81 -10.27 -12.37
CA ALA A 71 22.50 -10.89 -12.18
C ALA A 71 21.44 -9.78 -12.05
N THR A 72 20.57 -9.64 -13.04
CA THR A 72 19.46 -8.68 -13.01
C THR A 72 18.43 -9.11 -11.97
N VAL A 73 18.56 -8.66 -10.72
CA VAL A 73 17.49 -8.79 -9.72
C VAL A 73 16.42 -7.75 -10.02
N GLY A 74 15.56 -8.04 -11.01
CA GLY A 74 14.40 -7.23 -11.35
C GLY A 74 13.21 -7.47 -10.42
N PHE A 75 12.06 -6.89 -10.77
CA PHE A 75 10.77 -7.17 -10.11
C PHE A 75 10.16 -8.52 -10.54
N ASP A 76 10.92 -9.35 -11.25
CA ASP A 76 10.48 -10.69 -11.62
C ASP A 76 10.20 -11.52 -10.36
N GLY A 77 9.04 -12.18 -10.37
CA GLY A 77 8.51 -12.91 -9.22
C GLY A 77 7.95 -12.04 -8.10
N ILE A 78 7.92 -10.70 -8.24
CA ILE A 78 7.41 -9.77 -7.21
C ILE A 78 6.03 -9.21 -7.61
N HIS A 79 5.09 -10.08 -7.98
CA HIS A 79 3.73 -9.70 -8.33
C HIS A 79 2.75 -10.82 -7.97
N LEU A 80 1.48 -10.45 -7.85
CA LEU A 80 0.36 -11.38 -7.66
C LEU A 80 -0.50 -11.40 -8.92
N ASP A 81 -1.30 -12.44 -9.09
CA ASP A 81 -2.27 -12.49 -10.19
C ASP A 81 -3.31 -11.36 -10.06
N ASN A 82 -3.88 -10.93 -11.18
CA ASN A 82 -4.89 -9.88 -11.19
C ASN A 82 -6.32 -10.41 -10.92
N GLY A 83 -6.45 -11.69 -10.53
CA GLY A 83 -7.71 -12.29 -10.10
C GLY A 83 -8.06 -11.95 -8.65
N ASP A 84 -9.19 -12.48 -8.20
CA ASP A 84 -9.76 -12.16 -6.88
C ASP A 84 -8.82 -12.57 -5.73
N THR A 85 -8.15 -13.72 -5.85
CA THR A 85 -7.21 -14.21 -4.83
C THR A 85 -5.98 -13.30 -4.72
N GLY A 86 -5.35 -12.97 -5.84
CA GLY A 86 -4.21 -12.05 -5.84
C GLY A 86 -4.61 -10.66 -5.34
N GLN A 87 -5.78 -10.16 -5.73
CA GLN A 87 -6.32 -8.89 -5.24
C GLN A 87 -6.56 -8.91 -3.73
N ALA A 88 -7.16 -9.95 -3.17
CA ALA A 88 -7.36 -10.07 -1.73
C ALA A 88 -6.04 -10.01 -0.97
N LYS A 89 -5.01 -10.75 -1.44
CA LYS A 89 -3.66 -10.70 -0.87
C LYS A 89 -3.05 -9.30 -0.93
N ARG A 90 -3.17 -8.60 -2.06
CA ARG A 90 -2.71 -7.20 -2.19
C ARG A 90 -3.43 -6.27 -1.23
N MET A 91 -4.74 -6.43 -1.04
CA MET A 91 -5.51 -5.61 -0.10
C MET A 91 -5.03 -5.81 1.33
N GLU A 92 -4.73 -7.04 1.77
CA GLU A 92 -4.16 -7.28 3.10
C GLU A 92 -2.79 -6.61 3.28
N MET A 93 -1.92 -6.69 2.27
CA MET A 93 -0.65 -5.95 2.28
C MET A 93 -0.84 -4.43 2.40
N TYR A 94 -1.79 -3.85 1.65
CA TYR A 94 -2.08 -2.42 1.72
C TYR A 94 -2.64 -2.02 3.09
N LYS A 95 -3.55 -2.82 3.66
CA LYS A 95 -4.10 -2.59 5.00
C LYS A 95 -3.00 -2.63 6.05
N MET A 96 -2.14 -3.64 6.03
CA MET A 96 -1.00 -3.78 6.94
C MET A 96 -0.12 -2.53 6.91
N MET A 97 0.23 -2.03 5.72
CA MET A 97 1.01 -0.80 5.59
C MET A 97 0.28 0.44 6.13
N ILE A 98 -1.01 0.61 5.80
CA ILE A 98 -1.79 1.79 6.21
C ILE A 98 -2.04 1.80 7.73
N SER A 99 -2.20 0.64 8.36
CA SER A 99 -2.36 0.52 9.82
C SER A 99 -1.16 1.06 10.60
N ASN A 100 -0.01 1.19 9.95
CA ASN A 100 1.22 1.74 10.53
C ASN A 100 1.45 3.22 10.14
N PHE A 101 0.52 3.87 9.45
CA PHE A 101 0.64 5.28 9.08
C PHE A 101 0.18 6.22 10.19
N SER A 102 0.98 7.28 10.42
CA SER A 102 0.47 8.48 11.08
C SER A 102 -0.57 9.19 10.20
N ASP A 103 -1.36 10.07 10.80
CA ASP A 103 -2.34 10.87 10.06
C ASP A 103 -1.69 11.76 8.99
N GLU A 104 -0.51 12.32 9.26
CA GLU A 104 0.29 13.04 8.26
C GLU A 104 0.67 12.12 7.08
N GLN A 105 1.10 10.90 7.37
CA GLN A 105 1.47 9.93 6.34
C GLN A 105 0.25 9.50 5.50
N LYS A 106 -0.94 9.33 6.11
CA LYS A 106 -2.19 9.05 5.38
C LYS A 106 -2.55 10.19 4.42
N MET A 107 -2.45 11.44 4.87
CA MET A 107 -2.66 12.62 4.02
C MET A 107 -1.68 12.63 2.84
N ALA A 108 -0.39 12.41 3.12
CA ALA A 108 0.65 12.39 2.10
C ALA A 108 0.43 11.27 1.07
N VAL A 109 0.11 10.04 1.50
CA VAL A 109 -0.20 8.93 0.59
C VAL A 109 -1.45 9.20 -0.24
N THR A 110 -2.49 9.76 0.36
CA THR A 110 -3.72 10.15 -0.36
C THR A 110 -3.39 11.14 -1.49
N GLY A 111 -2.59 12.18 -1.20
CA GLY A 111 -2.15 13.14 -2.19
C GLY A 111 -1.31 12.50 -3.31
N ARG A 112 -0.43 11.56 -2.96
CA ARG A 112 0.37 10.82 -3.95
C ARG A 112 -0.48 9.89 -4.82
N LEU A 113 -1.46 9.17 -4.27
CA LEU A 113 -2.39 8.35 -5.05
C LEU A 113 -3.20 9.19 -6.02
N ALA A 114 -3.71 10.35 -5.57
CA ALA A 114 -4.44 11.28 -6.42
C ALA A 114 -3.56 11.80 -7.57
N LYS A 115 -2.32 12.21 -7.28
CA LYS A 115 -1.42 12.77 -8.29
C LYS A 115 -0.86 11.72 -9.24
N GLU A 116 -0.27 10.65 -8.70
CA GLU A 116 0.54 9.68 -9.46
C GLU A 116 -0.31 8.60 -10.13
N VAL A 117 -1.45 8.22 -9.54
CA VAL A 117 -2.32 7.18 -10.09
C VAL A 117 -3.54 7.78 -10.77
N LEU A 118 -4.34 8.58 -10.06
CA LEU A 118 -5.56 9.15 -10.65
C LEU A 118 -5.25 10.22 -11.69
N GLY A 119 -4.22 11.04 -11.48
CA GLY A 119 -3.74 11.99 -12.50
C GLY A 119 -3.37 11.29 -13.81
N ALA A 120 -2.60 10.20 -13.73
CA ALA A 120 -2.24 9.38 -14.89
C ALA A 120 -3.44 8.68 -15.55
N ALA A 121 -4.51 8.42 -14.80
CA ALA A 121 -5.76 7.87 -15.30
C ALA A 121 -6.56 8.88 -16.15
N VAL A 122 -6.50 10.16 -15.77
CA VAL A 122 -7.17 11.26 -16.48
C VAL A 122 -6.36 11.67 -17.72
N ASP A 123 -5.03 11.64 -17.63
CA ASP A 123 -4.14 12.01 -18.74
C ASP A 123 -4.37 11.15 -19.99
N SER A 124 -4.27 11.79 -21.17
CA SER A 124 -4.53 11.14 -22.46
C SER A 124 -3.49 10.05 -22.84
N GLY A 125 -2.36 10.01 -22.13
CA GLY A 125 -1.26 9.07 -22.34
C GLY A 125 -1.26 7.85 -21.41
N GLY A 126 -0.41 6.88 -21.72
CA GLY A 126 -0.13 5.73 -20.85
C GLY A 126 -1.22 4.65 -20.78
N ASP A 127 -0.89 3.53 -20.12
CA ASP A 127 -1.81 2.40 -19.97
C ASP A 127 -3.00 2.73 -19.04
N LEU A 128 -2.78 3.52 -17.98
CA LEU A 128 -3.82 3.91 -17.02
C LEU A 128 -4.90 4.80 -17.66
N GLY A 129 -4.49 5.76 -18.48
CA GLY A 129 -5.44 6.59 -19.24
C GLY A 129 -6.25 5.79 -20.25
N ARG A 130 -5.62 4.83 -20.94
CA ARG A 130 -6.29 3.95 -21.92
C ARG A 130 -7.41 3.14 -21.26
N VAL A 131 -7.15 2.52 -20.12
CA VAL A 131 -8.15 1.68 -19.44
C VAL A 131 -9.27 2.50 -18.82
N SER A 132 -8.99 3.73 -18.37
CA SER A 132 -9.99 4.63 -17.78
C SER A 132 -10.98 5.17 -18.80
N ARG A 133 -10.54 5.37 -20.05
CA ARG A 133 -11.39 5.88 -21.15
C ARG A 133 -12.06 4.78 -21.97
N ARG A 134 -11.78 3.50 -21.67
CA ARG A 134 -12.36 2.38 -22.40
C ARG A 134 -13.87 2.39 -22.21
N LYS A 135 -14.62 2.69 -23.28
CA LYS A 135 -16.09 2.66 -23.25
C LYS A 135 -16.56 1.24 -22.93
N ALA A 136 -17.53 1.12 -22.02
CA ALA A 136 -18.16 -0.16 -21.65
C ALA A 136 -18.65 -0.96 -22.88
N MET A 137 -19.08 -0.28 -23.95
CA MET A 137 -19.57 -0.90 -25.20
C MET A 137 -18.51 -1.66 -26.03
N ALA A 138 -17.23 -1.66 -25.65
CA ALA A 138 -16.18 -2.49 -26.27
C ALA A 138 -15.93 -3.82 -25.50
N GLU A 139 -16.95 -4.30 -24.78
CA GLU A 139 -16.96 -5.48 -23.90
C GLU A 139 -16.61 -6.82 -24.58
N GLY A 140 -16.53 -6.86 -25.92
CA GLY A 140 -16.13 -8.07 -26.68
C GLY A 140 -14.62 -8.22 -26.91
N THR A 141 -13.83 -7.15 -26.75
CA THR A 141 -12.37 -7.20 -27.00
C THR A 141 -11.66 -7.53 -25.69
N LYS A 142 -10.88 -8.62 -25.66
CA LYS A 142 -10.04 -8.96 -24.50
C LYS A 142 -9.05 -7.82 -24.21
N ARG A 143 -8.85 -7.50 -22.92
CA ARG A 143 -7.78 -6.57 -22.51
C ARG A 143 -6.43 -7.20 -22.81
N SER A 144 -5.47 -6.40 -23.26
CA SER A 144 -4.07 -6.85 -23.25
C SER A 144 -3.59 -7.04 -21.81
N VAL A 145 -2.52 -7.82 -21.61
CA VAL A 145 -1.91 -8.02 -20.29
C VAL A 145 -1.51 -6.68 -19.63
N LYS A 146 -1.07 -5.71 -20.42
CA LYS A 146 -0.72 -4.35 -19.93
C LYS A 146 -1.94 -3.54 -19.50
N GLU A 147 -3.05 -3.69 -20.21
CA GLU A 147 -4.32 -3.06 -19.84
C GLU A 147 -4.93 -3.73 -18.59
N GLU A 148 -4.78 -5.05 -18.46
CA GLU A 148 -5.26 -5.76 -17.28
C GLU A 148 -4.50 -5.34 -16.02
N SER A 149 -3.17 -5.24 -16.08
CA SER A 149 -2.38 -4.73 -14.95
C SER A 149 -2.67 -3.27 -14.63
N ALA A 150 -2.83 -2.41 -15.63
CA ALA A 150 -3.20 -1.01 -15.42
C ALA A 150 -4.61 -0.85 -14.81
N TYR A 151 -5.57 -1.68 -15.25
CA TYR A 151 -6.90 -1.73 -14.65
C TYR A 151 -6.84 -2.19 -13.19
N ALA A 152 -6.04 -3.21 -12.89
CA ALA A 152 -5.87 -3.71 -11.54
C ALA A 152 -5.26 -2.65 -10.60
N VAL A 153 -4.26 -1.90 -11.07
CA VAL A 153 -3.71 -0.74 -10.32
C VAL A 153 -4.78 0.29 -9.98
N LEU A 154 -5.61 0.67 -10.96
CA LEU A 154 -6.68 1.66 -10.73
C LEU A 154 -7.76 1.14 -9.78
N SER A 155 -8.17 -0.12 -9.96
CA SER A 155 -9.12 -0.79 -9.06
C SER A 155 -8.59 -0.78 -7.63
N ASP A 156 -7.33 -1.17 -7.43
CA ASP A 156 -6.71 -1.23 -6.12
C ASP A 156 -6.53 0.17 -5.51
N ALA A 157 -6.12 1.17 -6.29
CA ALA A 157 -6.01 2.54 -5.84
C ALA A 157 -7.35 3.11 -5.35
N LEU A 158 -8.43 2.87 -6.09
CA LEU A 158 -9.77 3.31 -5.70
C LEU A 158 -10.26 2.59 -4.43
N ARG A 159 -10.00 1.29 -4.30
CA ARG A 159 -10.32 0.53 -3.08
C ARG A 159 -9.55 1.03 -1.86
N VAL A 160 -8.27 1.33 -2.03
CA VAL A 160 -7.42 1.91 -0.99
C VAL A 160 -7.94 3.30 -0.58
N LEU A 161 -8.25 4.16 -1.53
CA LEU A 161 -8.78 5.51 -1.27
C LEU A 161 -10.17 5.47 -0.60
N ALA A 162 -10.98 4.46 -0.92
CA ALA A 162 -12.28 4.23 -0.28
C ALA A 162 -12.17 3.61 1.13
N SER A 163 -10.99 3.09 1.51
CA SER A 163 -10.79 2.40 2.78
C SER A 163 -10.91 3.35 3.97
N PRO A 164 -11.61 2.97 5.05
CA PRO A 164 -11.67 3.77 6.27
C PRO A 164 -10.29 3.89 6.96
N LEU A 165 -9.35 2.97 6.70
CA LEU A 165 -8.01 3.00 7.30
C LEU A 165 -7.18 4.21 6.83
N LEU A 166 -7.46 4.73 5.63
CA LEU A 166 -6.76 5.89 5.08
C LEU A 166 -7.39 7.22 5.53
N ARG A 167 -8.51 7.18 6.28
CA ARG A 167 -9.13 8.39 6.83
C ARG A 167 -8.26 9.00 7.93
N VAL A 168 -8.22 10.32 7.93
CA VAL A 168 -7.49 11.16 8.88
C VAL A 168 -8.47 11.64 9.95
N GLY A 169 -8.03 11.77 11.20
CA GLY A 169 -8.84 12.38 12.26
C GLY A 169 -9.88 11.46 12.91
N ARG A 170 -9.70 10.13 12.88
CA ARG A 170 -10.47 9.20 13.72
C ARG A 170 -9.55 8.24 14.48
N ALA A 171 -9.02 8.71 15.60
CA ALA A 171 -8.55 7.86 16.70
C ALA A 171 -8.42 8.67 18.02
N THR A 172 -9.54 9.12 18.58
CA THR A 172 -9.75 9.22 20.05
C THR A 172 -11.26 9.10 20.33
N ALA A 173 -11.77 7.87 20.29
CA ALA A 173 -13.07 7.55 20.84
C ALA A 173 -12.99 6.16 21.48
N LYS A 174 -12.12 6.07 22.51
CA LYS A 174 -11.98 5.01 23.52
C LYS A 174 -10.64 5.24 24.22
N ASN A 175 -10.68 5.95 25.36
CA ASN A 175 -9.75 5.83 26.51
C ASN A 175 -9.82 6.99 27.53
N ASP A 176 -10.89 7.81 27.56
CA ASP A 176 -11.06 8.85 28.59
C ASP A 176 -12.23 8.53 29.55
N GLU A 177 -12.29 7.32 30.08
CA GLU A 177 -13.11 7.00 31.27
C GLU A 177 -12.28 6.20 32.27
N GLU A 178 -11.27 6.83 32.84
CA GLU A 178 -10.82 6.54 34.21
C GLU A 178 -10.69 7.88 34.94
N ASP A 179 -11.83 8.41 35.39
CA ASP A 179 -11.85 9.49 36.37
C ASP A 179 -11.24 8.96 37.68
N VAL A 180 -10.05 9.47 37.97
CA VAL A 180 -9.37 9.35 39.26
C VAL A 180 -10.23 10.03 40.33
N VAL A 181 -10.97 9.24 41.12
CA VAL A 181 -11.61 9.73 42.33
C VAL A 181 -10.55 9.82 43.44
N ASP A 182 -10.07 11.03 43.71
CA ASP A 182 -9.18 11.33 44.84
C ASP A 182 -9.99 11.42 46.15
N PRO A 183 -9.75 10.57 47.18
CA PRO A 183 -10.60 10.55 48.36
C PRO A 183 -9.93 11.25 49.55
N LYS A 184 -9.79 12.58 49.55
CA LYS A 184 -9.48 13.32 50.79
C LYS A 184 -10.13 14.71 50.87
N SER A 185 -11.25 14.79 51.58
CA SER A 185 -11.45 15.78 52.66
C SER A 185 -12.84 15.64 53.28
N ASN A 186 -12.93 14.95 54.42
CA ASN A 186 -13.93 15.31 55.42
C ASN A 186 -13.37 14.99 56.81
N VAL A 187 -12.46 15.83 57.27
CA VAL A 187 -12.24 16.02 58.70
C VAL A 187 -13.33 16.95 59.18
N ARG A 188 -14.38 16.40 59.79
CA ARG A 188 -15.24 17.13 60.72
C ARG A 188 -15.05 16.52 62.10
N THR A 189 -14.13 17.13 62.84
CA THR A 189 -14.17 17.21 64.29
C THR A 189 -15.50 17.84 64.71
N ASN A 190 -16.20 17.22 65.66
CA ASN A 190 -17.04 17.91 66.62
C ASN A 190 -17.28 17.01 67.84
N VAL A 191 -16.67 17.46 68.95
CA VAL A 191 -17.06 17.42 70.37
C VAL A 191 -17.67 16.13 70.91
#